data_AF-A0A2M4C4X8-F1
#
_entry.id   AF-A0A2M4C4X8-F1
#
_cell.length_a   1.000
_cell.length_b   1.000
_cell.length_c   1.000
_cell.angle_alpha   90.00
_cell.angle_beta   90.00
_cell.angle_gamma   90.00
#
_symmetry.space_group_name_H-M   'P 1'
#
loop_
_entity.id
_entity.type
_entity.pdbx_description
1 polymer ?
#
loop_
_entity_poly.entity_id
_entity_poly.type
_entity_poly.pdbx_seq_one_letter_code
_entity_poly.pdbx_strand_id
1 'polypeptide(L)'
;MPKNYDAEKNNPCLKEQEMSYNCLSKHNFDHSKCELFYANYNNCKEFWNKVRADRRANGIFPYLPDLAEREQIKAEYMKTKPAA
;
A
#
# COMPACT_ATOMS: atom_id res chain seq x y z
N MET A 1 -3.32 -21.50 -8.48
CA MET A 1 -2.73 -21.07 -7.20
C MET A 1 -3.86 -20.87 -6.20
N PRO A 2 -3.76 -21.35 -4.95
CA PRO A 2 -4.79 -21.13 -3.94
C PRO A 2 -4.92 -19.61 -3.66
N LYS A 3 -6.16 -19.13 -3.49
CA LYS A 3 -6.41 -17.75 -3.06
C LYS A 3 -5.82 -17.56 -1.66
N ASN A 4 -4.93 -16.58 -1.52
CA ASN A 4 -4.47 -16.14 -0.21
C ASN A 4 -5.51 -15.19 0.38
N TYR A 5 -6.43 -15.72 1.18
CA TYR A 5 -7.51 -14.94 1.80
C TYR A 5 -6.97 -13.88 2.80
N ASP A 6 -5.77 -14.08 3.33
CA ASP A 6 -5.13 -13.13 4.25
C ASP A 6 -4.29 -12.06 3.52
N ALA A 7 -4.28 -12.05 2.18
CA ALA A 7 -3.48 -11.10 1.41
C ALA A 7 -3.86 -9.65 1.73
N GLU A 8 -5.15 -9.34 1.85
CA GLU A 8 -5.62 -7.98 2.21
C GLU A 8 -5.19 -7.59 3.63
N LYS A 9 -5.21 -8.55 4.56
CA LYS A 9 -4.80 -8.31 5.94
C LYS A 9 -3.29 -8.14 6.08
N ASN A 10 -2.49 -8.88 5.34
CA ASN A 10 -1.03 -8.87 5.49
C ASN A 10 -0.32 -7.88 4.55
N ASN A 11 -0.96 -7.48 3.45
CA ASN A 11 -0.40 -6.55 2.49
C ASN A 11 -1.28 -5.30 2.37
N PRO A 12 -0.90 -4.17 3.00
CA PRO A 12 -1.67 -2.94 2.92
C PRO A 12 -1.58 -2.24 1.54
N CYS A 13 -0.74 -2.77 0.63
CA CYS A 13 -0.55 -2.29 -0.74
C CYS A 13 -0.97 -3.35 -1.78
N LEU A 14 -1.86 -4.28 -1.41
CA LEU A 14 -2.29 -5.35 -2.31
C LEU A 14 -2.88 -4.78 -3.61
N LYS A 15 -3.70 -3.74 -3.50
CA LYS A 15 -4.34 -3.10 -4.66
C LYS A 15 -3.34 -2.53 -5.64
N GLU A 16 -2.34 -1.77 -5.16
CA GLU A 16 -1.30 -1.19 -6.00
C GLU A 16 -0.41 -2.28 -6.62
N GLN A 17 -0.14 -3.35 -5.86
CA GLN A 17 0.58 -4.52 -6.37
C GLN A 17 -0.19 -5.18 -7.52
N GLU A 18 -1.48 -5.46 -7.34
CA GLU A 18 -2.33 -6.05 -8.37
C GLU A 18 -2.42 -5.17 -9.62
N MET A 19 -2.52 -3.85 -9.45
CA MET A 19 -2.48 -2.90 -10.57
C MET A 19 -1.16 -2.97 -11.35
N SER A 20 -0.03 -3.07 -10.64
CA SER A 20 1.28 -3.20 -11.29
C SER A 20 1.41 -4.50 -12.10
N TYR A 21 0.90 -5.61 -11.57
CA TYR A 21 0.86 -6.89 -12.30
C TYR A 21 -0.13 -6.87 -13.47
N ASN A 22 -1.27 -6.21 -13.31
CA ASN A 22 -2.25 -6.05 -14.38
C ASN A 22 -1.65 -5.23 -15.54
N CYS A 23 -0.93 -4.16 -15.23
CA CYS A 23 -0.21 -3.37 -16.23
C CYS A 23 0.80 -4.22 -17.00
N LEU A 24 1.66 -4.98 -16.29
CA LEU A 24 2.63 -5.86 -16.92
C LEU A 24 1.97 -6.89 -17.85
N SER A 25 0.90 -7.53 -17.37
CA SER A 25 0.15 -8.52 -18.14
C SER A 25 -0.40 -7.94 -19.45
N LYS A 26 -0.90 -6.70 -19.43
CA LYS A 26 -1.42 -6.01 -20.62
C LYS A 26 -0.35 -5.55 -21.61
N HIS A 27 0.86 -5.31 -21.13
CA HIS A 27 1.94 -4.72 -21.92
C HIS A 27 3.07 -5.71 -22.24
N ASN A 28 2.79 -7.02 -22.25
CA ASN A 28 3.77 -8.07 -22.53
C ASN A 28 5.01 -7.98 -21.62
N PHE A 29 4.79 -7.67 -20.33
CA PHE A 29 5.83 -7.47 -19.33
C PHE A 29 6.81 -6.32 -19.61
N ASP A 30 6.39 -5.34 -20.42
CA ASP A 30 7.15 -4.11 -20.63
C ASP A 30 7.05 -3.20 -19.40
N HIS A 31 8.08 -3.27 -18.55
CA HIS A 31 8.19 -2.49 -17.31
C HIS A 31 8.16 -0.98 -17.53
N SER A 32 8.64 -0.49 -18.68
CA SER A 32 8.70 0.95 -18.98
C SER A 32 7.31 1.58 -19.07
N LYS A 33 6.29 0.78 -19.44
CA LYS A 33 4.89 1.23 -19.54
C LYS A 33 4.18 1.26 -18.19
N CYS A 34 4.81 0.72 -17.15
CA CYS A 34 4.19 0.52 -15.84
C CYS A 34 4.84 1.33 -14.71
N GLU A 35 5.72 2.27 -15.03
CA GLU A 35 6.44 3.11 -14.05
C GLU A 35 5.51 3.82 -13.07
N LEU A 36 4.38 4.35 -13.54
CA LEU A 36 3.38 5.00 -12.68
C LEU A 36 2.80 4.03 -11.64
N PHE A 37 2.53 2.79 -12.02
CA PHE A 37 2.00 1.78 -11.10
C PHE A 37 3.06 1.36 -10.07
N TYR A 38 4.33 1.31 -10.46
CA TYR A 38 5.43 1.08 -9.53
C TYR A 38 5.63 2.25 -8.57
N ALA A 39 5.54 3.48 -9.05
CA ALA A 39 5.59 4.67 -8.22
C ALA A 39 4.47 4.64 -7.16
N ASN A 40 3.23 4.31 -7.57
CA ASN A 40 2.12 4.15 -6.64
C ASN A 40 2.36 3.04 -5.60
N TYR A 41 2.86 1.89 -6.04
CA TYR A 41 3.18 0.78 -5.13
C TYR A 41 4.30 1.15 -4.14
N ASN A 42 5.34 1.85 -4.60
CA ASN A 42 6.43 2.31 -3.75
C ASN A 42 5.96 3.38 -2.75
N ASN A 43 5.18 4.36 -3.20
CA ASN A 43 4.57 5.37 -2.33
C ASN A 43 3.70 4.72 -1.23
N CYS A 44 2.93 3.69 -1.58
CA CYS A 44 2.15 2.94 -0.61
C CYS A 44 3.05 2.25 0.43
N LYS A 45 4.10 1.53 0.00
CA LYS A 45 5.04 0.87 0.92
C LYS A 45 5.72 1.88 1.84
N GLU A 46 6.17 3.01 1.31
CA GLU A 46 6.82 4.06 2.09
C GLU A 46 5.88 4.62 3.17
N PHE A 47 4.64 4.91 2.80
CA PHE A 47 3.62 5.36 3.73
C PHE A 47 3.41 4.36 4.88
N TRP A 48 3.16 3.09 4.57
CA TRP A 48 2.92 2.08 5.61
C TRP A 48 4.17 1.75 6.42
N ASN A 49 5.37 1.87 5.85
CA ASN A 49 6.60 1.74 6.61
C ASN A 49 6.73 2.85 7.65
N LYS A 50 6.37 4.10 7.31
CA LYS A 50 6.34 5.22 8.26
C LYS A 50 5.30 4.98 9.36
N VAL A 51 4.09 4.56 9.01
CA VAL A 51 3.03 4.20 9.99
C VAL A 51 3.50 3.09 10.93
N ARG A 52 4.14 2.03 10.41
CA ARG A 52 4.68 0.94 11.23
C ARG A 52 5.79 1.41 12.17
N ALA A 53 6.68 2.28 11.68
CA ALA A 53 7.75 2.85 12.49
C ALA A 53 7.20 3.72 13.62
N ASP A 54 6.19 4.56 13.33
CA ASP A 54 5.52 5.41 14.31
C ASP A 54 4.76 4.58 15.37
N ARG A 55 3.96 3.59 14.94
CA ARG A 55 3.30 2.66 15.88
C ARG A 55 4.29 1.92 16.77
N ARG A 56 5.44 1.50 16.20
CA ARG A 56 6.51 0.87 16.98
C ARG A 56 7.11 1.82 18.01
N ALA A 57 7.39 3.08 17.63
CA ALA A 57 7.93 4.09 18.54
C ALA A 57 6.97 4.39 19.71
N ASN A 58 5.66 4.34 19.45
CA ASN A 58 4.60 4.53 20.44
C ASN A 58 4.20 3.23 21.18
N GLY A 59 4.86 2.09 20.92
CA GLY A 59 4.55 0.82 21.58
C GLY A 59 3.20 0.19 21.20
N ILE A 60 2.58 0.61 20.09
CA ILE A 60 1.25 0.15 19.65
C ILE A 60 1.38 -1.15 18.83
N PHE A 61 0.83 -2.24 19.34
CA PHE A 61 0.77 -3.55 18.66
C PHE A 61 -0.67 -3.93 18.30
N PRO A 62 -0.95 -4.48 17.09
CA PRO A 62 -0.01 -4.83 16.02
C PRO A 62 0.56 -3.60 15.29
N TYR A 63 1.82 -3.70 14.83
CA TYR A 63 2.48 -2.60 14.10
C TYR A 63 1.84 -2.32 12.75
N LEU A 64 1.28 -3.34 12.10
CA LEU A 64 0.44 -3.17 10.92
C LEU A 64 -1.01 -2.99 11.40
N PRO A 65 -1.64 -1.82 11.18
CA PRO A 65 -3.02 -1.58 11.57
C PRO A 65 -3.98 -2.53 10.86
N ASP A 66 -5.14 -2.76 11.47
CA ASP A 66 -6.22 -3.54 10.86
C ASP A 66 -6.86 -2.81 9.67
N LEU A 67 -7.78 -3.48 8.96
CA LEU A 67 -8.40 -2.90 7.76
C LEU A 67 -9.24 -1.64 8.05
N ALA A 68 -9.89 -1.55 9.21
CA ALA A 68 -10.74 -0.41 9.57
C ALA A 68 -9.89 0.80 9.97
N GLU A 69 -8.85 0.59 10.77
CA GLU A 69 -7.86 1.62 11.14
C GLU A 69 -7.14 2.17 9.90
N ARG A 70 -6.86 1.33 8.90
CA ARG A 70 -6.14 1.77 7.69
C ARG A 70 -6.86 2.86 6.91
N GLU A 71 -8.18 2.76 6.77
CA GLU A 71 -8.97 3.79 6.07
C GLU A 71 -8.91 5.12 6.82
N GLN A 72 -8.99 5.08 8.15
CA GLN A 72 -8.90 6.27 8.99
C GLN A 72 -7.50 6.90 8.91
N ILE A 73 -6.43 6.12 9.08
CA ILE A 73 -5.04 6.61 9.01
C ILE A 73 -4.75 7.24 7.64
N LYS A 74 -5.23 6.62 6.55
CA LYS A 74 -5.11 7.21 5.21
C LYS A 74 -5.88 8.52 5.08
N ALA A 75 -7.11 8.58 5.56
CA ALA A 75 -7.94 9.79 5.50
C ALA A 75 -7.29 10.95 6.27
N GLU A 76 -6.80 10.70 7.48
CA GLU A 76 -6.07 11.70 8.28
C GLU A 76 -4.79 12.16 7.58
N TYR A 77 -4.01 11.23 7.02
CA TYR A 77 -2.82 11.60 6.25
C TYR A 77 -3.15 12.50 5.05
N MET A 78 -4.23 12.21 4.31
CA MET A 78 -4.63 13.04 3.17
C MET A 78 -5.05 14.45 3.57
N LYS A 79 -5.60 14.67 4.78
CA LYS A 79 -5.89 16.02 5.29
C LYS A 79 -4.64 16.85 5.56
N THR A 80 -3.52 16.20 5.86
CA THR A 80 -2.24 16.89 6.13
C THR A 80 -1.50 17.28 4.85
N LYS A 81 -1.92 16.74 3.69
CA LYS A 81 -1.35 17.16 2.41
C LYS A 81 -1.99 18.48 1.97
N PRO A 82 -1.20 19.45 1.51
CA PRO A 82 -1.77 20.63 0.85
C PRO A 82 -2.59 20.17 -0.35
N ALA A 83 -3.77 20.77 -0.54
CA ALA A 83 -4.55 20.57 -1.75
C ALA A 83 -3.68 20.97 -2.95
N ALA A 84 -3.42 20.02 -3.84
CA ALA A 84 -2.72 20.26 -5.10
C ALA A 84 -3.59 21.07 -6.05
#